data_AF-A0A8T3LF83-F1
#
_entry.id   AF-A0A8T3LF83-F1
#
_cell.length_a   1.000
_cell.length_b   1.000
_cell.length_c   1.000
_cell.angle_alpha   90.00
_cell.angle_beta   90.00
_cell.angle_gamma   90.00
#
_symmetry.space_group_name_H-M   'P 1'
#
loop_
_entity.id
_entity.type
_entity.pdbx_description
1 polymer ?
#
loop_
_entity_poly.entity_id
_entity_poly.type
_entity_poly.pdbx_seq_one_letter_code
_entity_poly.pdbx_strand_id
1 'polypeptide(L)'
;GNTFENVAASWYEMKKNQNLAHNTIKDIWRSLEKYVFPYIGNTPIDTLTARRFVEILTPIKARGNLETLKRVLQRINEVMDFAANSGLIDINTAANVRKAFPSPTKKHMPTIRPEQLPQLMNDLTIASIERQTKLLIE
;
A
#
# COMPACT_ATOMS: atom_id res chain seq x y z
N GLY A 1 -7.09 13.57 15.57
CA GLY A 1 -7.65 12.21 15.70
C GLY A 1 -6.90 11.29 14.75
N ASN A 2 -6.83 9.99 15.04
CA ASN A 2 -6.13 9.02 14.20
C ASN A 2 -6.97 8.67 12.96
N THR A 3 -7.17 9.65 12.08
CA THR A 3 -7.91 9.47 10.82
C THR A 3 -7.02 8.81 9.78
N PHE A 4 -7.65 8.15 8.81
CA PHE A 4 -6.92 7.51 7.72
C PHE A 4 -5.99 8.47 6.99
N GLU A 5 -6.42 9.71 6.74
CA GLU A 5 -5.59 10.73 6.09
C GLU A 5 -4.33 11.04 6.88
N ASN A 6 -4.44 11.18 8.21
CA ASN A 6 -3.30 11.49 9.07
C ASN A 6 -2.29 10.34 9.09
N VAL A 7 -2.77 9.09 9.14
CA VAL A 7 -1.90 7.91 9.09
C VAL A 7 -1.27 7.74 7.71
N ALA A 8 -2.04 7.99 6.65
CA ALA A 8 -1.53 7.99 5.29
C ALA A 8 -0.44 9.05 5.10
N ALA A 9 -0.56 10.23 5.73
CA ALA A 9 0.47 11.27 5.70
C ALA A 9 1.76 10.78 6.38
N SER A 10 1.68 10.19 7.57
CA SER A 10 2.86 9.62 8.24
C SER A 10 3.52 8.50 7.43
N TRP A 11 2.72 7.60 6.84
CA TRP A 11 3.22 6.57 5.92
C TRP A 11 3.89 7.17 4.68
N TYR A 12 3.31 8.25 4.13
CA TYR A 12 3.84 8.97 2.98
C TYR A 12 5.19 9.62 3.30
N GLU A 13 5.33 10.24 4.47
CA GLU A 13 6.60 10.79 4.95
C GLU A 13 7.65 9.69 5.14
N MET A 14 7.27 8.54 5.72
CA MET A 14 8.15 7.37 5.81
C MET A 14 8.63 6.92 4.42
N LYS A 15 7.72 6.80 3.44
CA LYS A 15 8.07 6.42 2.06
C LYS A 15 8.95 7.46 1.37
N LYS A 16 8.73 8.74 1.63
CA LYS A 16 9.57 9.82 1.11
C LYS A 16 11.02 9.67 1.60
N ASN A 17 11.21 9.22 2.84
CA ASN A 17 12.53 8.97 3.42
C ASN A 17 13.21 7.69 2.87
N GLN A 18 12.48 6.80 2.19
CA GLN A 18 13.02 5.56 1.58
C GLN A 18 13.64 5.76 0.19
N ASN A 19 14.05 6.99 -0.16
CA ASN A 19 14.79 7.30 -1.40
C ASN A 19 14.06 6.95 -2.72
N LEU A 20 12.72 6.88 -2.69
CA LEU A 20 11.89 6.73 -3.88
C LEU A 20 11.86 8.02 -4.70
N ALA A 21 11.74 7.89 -6.04
CA ALA A 21 11.65 9.05 -6.92
C ALA A 21 10.48 9.97 -6.51
N HIS A 22 10.78 11.26 -6.32
CA HIS A 22 9.82 12.27 -5.84
C HIS A 22 8.52 12.32 -6.67
N ASN A 23 8.60 12.09 -7.98
CA ASN A 23 7.43 12.04 -8.86
C ASN A 23 6.54 10.82 -8.57
N THR A 24 7.12 9.66 -8.33
CA THR A 24 6.39 8.42 -8.02
C THR A 24 5.65 8.55 -6.70
N ILE A 25 6.30 9.14 -5.69
CA ILE A 25 5.70 9.40 -4.38
C ILE A 25 4.53 10.37 -4.50
N LYS A 26 4.69 11.49 -5.22
CA LYS A 26 3.60 12.44 -5.48
C LYS A 26 2.40 11.82 -6.20
N ASP A 27 2.62 10.92 -7.17
CA ASP A 27 1.55 10.18 -7.85
C ASP A 27 0.77 9.28 -6.88
N ILE A 28 1.48 8.62 -5.96
CA ILE A 28 0.87 7.79 -4.92
C ILE A 28 -0.08 8.63 -4.06
N TRP A 29 0.38 9.78 -3.55
CA TRP A 29 -0.45 10.68 -2.74
C TRP A 29 -1.68 11.17 -3.49
N ARG A 30 -1.51 11.70 -4.71
CA ARG A 30 -2.62 12.20 -5.54
C ARG A 30 -3.70 11.15 -5.79
N SER A 31 -3.32 9.89 -5.91
CA SER A 31 -4.31 8.82 -6.07
C SER A 31 -5.13 8.58 -4.80
N LEU A 32 -4.50 8.67 -3.62
CA LEU A 32 -5.17 8.48 -2.34
C LEU A 32 -6.12 9.66 -2.12
N GLU A 33 -5.67 10.88 -2.41
CA GLU A 33 -6.51 12.09 -2.41
C GLU A 33 -7.72 11.95 -3.33
N LYS A 34 -7.54 11.41 -4.54
CA LYS A 34 -8.61 11.31 -5.53
C LYS A 34 -9.61 10.19 -5.25
N TYR A 35 -9.13 9.03 -4.80
CA TYR A 35 -9.95 7.81 -4.73
C TYR A 35 -10.28 7.36 -3.31
N VAL A 36 -9.56 7.81 -2.29
CA VAL A 36 -9.65 7.28 -0.92
C VAL A 36 -10.09 8.33 0.08
N PHE A 37 -9.40 9.47 0.14
CA PHE A 37 -9.70 10.55 1.08
C PHE A 37 -11.13 11.09 1.04
N PRO A 38 -11.79 11.29 -0.13
CA PRO A 38 -13.18 11.75 -0.17
C PRO A 38 -14.18 10.81 0.50
N TYR A 39 -13.82 9.53 0.70
CA TYR A 39 -14.72 8.54 1.26
C TYR A 39 -14.38 8.12 2.70
N ILE A 40 -13.09 8.01 3.02
CA ILE A 40 -12.59 7.54 4.32
C ILE A 40 -11.48 8.40 4.93
N GLY A 41 -11.07 9.50 4.30
CA GLY A 41 -9.95 10.33 4.77
C GLY A 41 -10.18 10.90 6.17
N ASN A 42 -11.39 11.38 6.44
CA ASN A 42 -11.82 11.90 7.74
C ASN A 42 -12.30 10.81 8.72
N THR A 43 -12.29 9.54 8.31
CA THR A 43 -12.75 8.44 9.16
C THR A 43 -11.60 7.94 10.05
N PRO A 44 -11.84 7.68 11.36
CA PRO A 44 -10.85 7.07 12.23
C PRO A 44 -10.41 5.70 11.70
N ILE A 45 -9.10 5.45 11.69
CA ILE A 45 -8.54 4.21 11.14
C ILE A 45 -8.99 2.95 11.89
N ASP A 46 -9.22 3.08 13.19
CA ASP A 46 -9.78 2.04 14.06
C ASP A 46 -11.21 1.60 13.63
N THR A 47 -12.03 2.55 13.19
CA THR A 47 -13.40 2.26 12.75
C THR A 47 -13.49 1.71 11.33
N LEU A 48 -12.36 1.65 10.60
CA LEU A 48 -12.34 1.17 9.23
C LEU A 48 -12.43 -0.35 9.17
N THR A 49 -13.52 -0.81 8.57
CA THR A 49 -13.82 -2.23 8.37
C THR A 49 -13.61 -2.63 6.91
N ALA A 50 -13.42 -3.94 6.69
CA ALA A 50 -13.34 -4.51 5.35
C ALA A 50 -14.53 -4.10 4.46
N ARG A 51 -15.74 -4.03 5.03
CA ARG A 51 -16.95 -3.59 4.35
C ARG A 51 -16.83 -2.16 3.81
N ARG A 52 -16.30 -1.23 4.63
CA ARG A 52 -16.12 0.16 4.23
C ARG A 52 -15.17 0.28 3.05
N PHE A 53 -14.06 -0.46 3.06
CA PHE A 53 -13.16 -0.53 1.92
C PHE A 53 -13.83 -1.14 0.69
N VAL A 54 -14.74 -2.11 0.85
CA VAL A 54 -15.49 -2.64 -0.29
C VAL A 54 -16.38 -1.56 -0.91
N GLU A 55 -17.05 -0.74 -0.08
CA GLU A 55 -17.92 0.35 -0.54
C GLU A 55 -17.17 1.40 -1.36
N ILE A 56 -15.99 1.85 -0.91
CA ILE A 56 -15.21 2.88 -1.63
C ILE A 56 -14.63 2.37 -2.95
N LEU A 57 -14.36 1.07 -3.04
CA LEU A 57 -13.75 0.43 -4.19
C LEU A 57 -14.79 -0.07 -5.21
N THR A 58 -16.04 -0.27 -4.78
CA THR A 58 -17.18 -0.62 -5.64
C THR A 58 -17.38 0.33 -6.83
N PRO A 59 -17.39 1.67 -6.67
CA PRO A 59 -17.54 2.58 -7.81
C PRO A 59 -16.35 2.52 -8.79
N ILE A 60 -15.14 2.22 -8.31
CA ILE A 60 -13.95 2.05 -9.17
C ILE A 60 -14.08 0.76 -10.00
N LYS A 61 -14.56 -0.32 -9.37
CA LYS A 61 -14.89 -1.58 -10.05
C LYS A 61 -15.98 -1.37 -11.11
N ALA A 62 -17.05 -0.64 -10.79
CA ALA A 62 -18.16 -0.38 -11.70
C ALA A 62 -17.73 0.40 -12.96
N ARG A 63 -16.68 1.22 -12.86
CA ARG A 63 -16.07 1.93 -14.00
C ARG A 63 -15.22 1.04 -14.91
N GLY A 64 -14.98 -0.23 -14.54
CA GLY A 64 -14.16 -1.17 -15.30
C GLY A 64 -12.65 -1.02 -15.09
N ASN A 65 -12.20 -0.09 -14.25
CA ASN A 65 -10.77 0.20 -14.04
C ASN A 65 -10.14 -0.73 -12.98
N LEU A 66 -10.03 -2.02 -13.31
CA LEU A 66 -9.51 -3.06 -12.40
C LEU A 66 -8.04 -2.82 -11.99
N GLU A 67 -7.23 -2.22 -12.86
CA GLU A 67 -5.85 -1.84 -12.52
C GLU A 67 -5.79 -0.73 -11.46
N THR A 68 -6.62 0.32 -11.62
CA THR A 68 -6.72 1.41 -10.64
C THR A 68 -7.23 0.87 -9.31
N LEU A 69 -8.25 0.01 -9.33
CA LEU A 69 -8.78 -0.67 -8.15
C LEU A 69 -7.66 -1.41 -7.40
N LYS A 70 -6.87 -2.23 -8.10
CA LYS A 70 -5.77 -2.99 -7.51
C LYS A 70 -4.69 -2.09 -6.94
N ARG A 71 -4.32 -1.02 -7.64
CA ARG A 71 -3.31 -0.04 -7.17
C ARG A 71 -3.79 0.69 -5.91
N VAL A 72 -5.03 1.16 -5.88
CA VAL A 72 -5.62 1.85 -4.73
C VAL A 72 -5.72 0.90 -3.54
N LEU A 73 -6.21 -0.32 -3.74
CA LEU A 73 -6.30 -1.33 -2.69
C LEU A 73 -4.91 -1.69 -2.10
N GLN A 74 -3.88 -1.80 -2.95
CA GLN A 74 -2.51 -2.03 -2.48
C GLN A 74 -2.03 -0.88 -1.59
N ARG A 75 -2.22 0.38 -2.03
CA ARG A 75 -1.84 1.58 -1.27
C ARG A 75 -2.56 1.64 0.08
N ILE A 76 -3.87 1.34 0.11
CA ILE A 76 -4.65 1.24 1.35
C ILE A 76 -4.07 0.18 2.28
N ASN A 77 -3.75 -1.00 1.75
CA ASN A 77 -3.19 -2.08 2.56
C ASN A 77 -1.84 -1.71 3.17
N GLU A 78 -0.97 -1.02 2.43
CA GLU A 78 0.31 -0.51 2.96
C GLU A 78 0.11 0.51 4.09
N VAL A 79 -0.88 1.41 3.97
CA VAL A 79 -1.21 2.38 5.03
C VAL A 79 -1.77 1.69 6.27
N MET A 80 -2.66 0.71 6.10
CA MET A 80 -3.22 -0.07 7.22
C MET A 80 -2.16 -0.95 7.90
N ASP A 81 -1.24 -1.51 7.13
CA ASP A 81 -0.11 -2.27 7.65
C ASP A 81 0.83 -1.37 8.47
N PHE A 82 1.13 -0.17 7.97
CA PHE A 82 1.86 0.85 8.72
C PHE A 82 1.15 1.26 10.01
N ALA A 83 -0.18 1.40 9.97
CA ALA A 83 -0.98 1.68 11.15
C ALA A 83 -0.89 0.57 12.20
N ALA A 84 -0.95 -0.69 11.77
CA ALA A 84 -0.82 -1.85 12.65
C ALA A 84 0.58 -1.91 13.28
N ASN A 85 1.63 -1.73 12.47
CA ASN A 85 3.01 -1.70 12.97
C ASN A 85 3.28 -0.51 13.90
N SER A 86 2.59 0.61 13.71
CA SER A 86 2.69 1.78 14.59
C SER A 86 1.84 1.66 15.86
N GLY A 87 1.08 0.58 16.03
CA GLY A 87 0.19 0.36 17.18
C GLY A 87 -1.09 1.21 17.16
N LEU A 88 -1.48 1.76 16.01
CA LEU A 88 -2.70 2.56 15.86
C LEU A 88 -3.95 1.69 15.69
N ILE A 89 -3.78 0.48 15.16
CA ILE A 89 -4.81 -0.55 15.03
C ILE A 89 -4.24 -1.89 15.47
N ASP A 90 -5.09 -2.77 16.00
CA ASP A 90 -4.69 -4.11 16.43
C ASP A 90 -4.52 -5.06 15.23
N ILE A 91 -5.43 -4.97 14.25
CA ILE A 91 -5.49 -5.88 13.10
C ILE A 91 -5.68 -5.11 11.80
N ASN A 92 -4.92 -5.48 10.76
CA ASN A 92 -5.10 -4.96 9.42
C ASN A 92 -6.38 -5.53 8.77
N THR A 93 -7.48 -4.76 8.83
CA THR A 93 -8.78 -5.13 8.24
C THR A 93 -8.80 -5.07 6.70
N ALA A 94 -7.85 -4.37 6.08
CA ALA A 94 -7.76 -4.25 4.61
C ALA A 94 -7.13 -5.47 3.94
N ALA A 95 -6.36 -6.29 4.65
CA ALA A 95 -5.71 -7.48 4.11
C ALA A 95 -6.70 -8.49 3.48
N ASN A 96 -7.88 -8.64 4.09
CA ASN A 96 -8.92 -9.56 3.60
C ASN A 96 -9.82 -8.95 2.50
N VAL A 97 -9.82 -7.62 2.34
CA VAL A 97 -10.65 -6.92 1.34
C VAL A 97 -10.31 -7.38 -0.07
N ARG A 98 -9.05 -7.70 -0.34
CA ARG A 98 -8.61 -8.24 -1.64
C ARG A 98 -9.33 -9.52 -2.04
N LYS A 99 -9.72 -10.36 -1.07
CA LYS A 99 -10.46 -11.60 -1.33
C LYS A 99 -11.94 -11.35 -1.62
N ALA A 100 -12.49 -10.21 -1.18
CA ALA A 100 -13.89 -9.83 -1.40
C ALA A 100 -14.16 -9.29 -2.81
N PHE A 101 -13.11 -8.94 -3.57
CA PHE A 101 -13.23 -8.49 -4.96
C PHE A 101 -12.97 -9.64 -5.92
N PRO A 102 -13.78 -9.81 -6.99
CA PRO A 102 -13.45 -10.75 -8.05
C PRO A 102 -12.10 -10.36 -8.62
N SER A 103 -11.18 -11.32 -8.63
CA SER A 103 -9.91 -11.16 -9.32
C SER A 103 -10.22 -10.86 -10.79
N PRO A 104 -9.53 -9.92 -11.46
CA PRO A 104 -9.65 -9.80 -12.91
C PRO A 104 -9.42 -11.19 -13.51
N THR A 105 -10.40 -11.74 -14.22
CA THR A 105 -10.22 -12.95 -15.02
C THR A 105 -9.02 -12.70 -15.91
N LYS A 106 -7.92 -13.40 -15.66
CA LYS A 106 -6.67 -13.24 -16.38
C LYS A 106 -6.95 -13.46 -17.87
N LYS A 107 -7.05 -12.39 -18.65
CA LYS A 107 -6.62 -12.49 -20.05
C LYS A 107 -5.12 -12.71 -19.97
N HIS A 108 -4.67 -13.88 -20.42
CA HIS A 108 -3.29 -14.34 -20.36
C HIS A 108 -2.36 -13.29 -21.01
N MET A 109 -1.86 -12.35 -20.22
CA MET A 109 -0.55 -11.77 -20.43
C MET A 109 0.37 -12.62 -19.56
N PRO A 110 1.22 -13.47 -20.16
CA PRO A 110 2.07 -14.36 -19.38
C PRO A 110 2.99 -13.52 -18.48
N THR A 111 3.26 -14.05 -17.28
CA THR A 111 4.36 -13.67 -16.35
C THR A 111 3.94 -12.56 -15.36
N ILE A 112 3.66 -12.81 -14.06
CA ILE A 112 4.42 -13.55 -13.02
C ILE A 112 3.48 -14.16 -11.95
N ARG A 113 3.94 -15.27 -11.35
CA ARG A 113 3.28 -16.19 -10.40
C ARG A 113 3.57 -15.83 -8.91
N PRO A 114 2.75 -16.30 -7.95
CA PRO A 114 2.78 -15.89 -6.54
C PRO A 114 3.80 -16.66 -5.66
N GLU A 115 5.04 -16.81 -6.12
CA GLU A 115 6.13 -17.49 -5.39
C GLU A 115 7.28 -16.54 -5.01
N GLN A 116 7.02 -15.23 -4.97
CA GLN A 116 8.08 -14.18 -4.98
C GLN A 116 8.05 -13.23 -3.77
N LEU A 117 7.39 -13.61 -2.68
CA LEU A 117 7.50 -12.89 -1.41
C LEU A 117 8.89 -12.93 -0.73
N PRO A 118 9.82 -13.88 -0.98
CA PRO A 118 11.16 -13.81 -0.38
C PRO A 118 12.14 -12.86 -1.12
N GLN A 119 11.81 -12.35 -2.32
CA GLN A 119 12.76 -11.52 -3.10
C GLN A 119 12.80 -10.04 -2.74
N LEU A 120 11.78 -9.50 -2.07
CA LEU A 120 11.82 -8.11 -1.56
C LEU A 120 12.67 -7.98 -0.30
N MET A 121 12.87 -9.07 0.46
CA MET A 121 13.74 -9.08 1.64
C MET A 121 15.22 -9.24 1.30
N ASN A 122 15.58 -9.90 0.19
CA ASN A 122 16.99 -10.10 -0.16
C ASN A 122 17.66 -8.84 -0.76
N ASP A 123 16.90 -7.96 -1.41
CA ASP A 123 17.43 -6.74 -2.07
C ASP A 123 17.78 -5.63 -1.06
N LEU A 124 17.03 -5.56 0.05
CA LEU A 124 17.32 -4.63 1.16
C LEU A 124 18.53 -5.05 1.99
N THR A 125 18.82 -6.35 2.08
CA THR A 125 19.99 -6.85 2.83
C THR A 125 21.30 -6.63 2.07
N ILE A 126 21.29 -6.67 0.73
CA ILE A 126 22.50 -6.45 -0.08
C ILE A 126 22.86 -4.96 -0.15
N ALA A 127 21.88 -4.06 -0.31
CA ALA A 127 22.12 -2.62 -0.41
C ALA A 127 22.63 -1.96 0.91
N SER A 128 22.45 -2.62 2.06
CA SER A 128 23.01 -2.16 3.34
C SER A 128 24.42 -2.68 3.63
N ILE A 129 24.90 -3.68 2.88
CA ILE A 129 26.24 -4.27 3.09
C ILE A 129 27.30 -3.57 2.22
N GLU A 130 26.93 -2.99 1.08
CA GLU A 130 27.89 -2.35 0.16
C GLU A 130 28.51 -1.03 0.66
N ARG A 131 28.05 -0.45 1.78
CA ARG A 131 28.63 0.79 2.34
C ARG A 131 29.66 0.61 3.46
N GLN A 132 29.92 -0.60 3.95
CA GLN A 132 30.79 -0.77 5.13
C GLN A 132 32.02 -1.67 4.97
N THR A 133 32.35 -2.21 3.80
CA THR A 133 33.52 -3.11 3.71
C THR A 133 34.36 -2.89 2.45
N LYS A 134 34.94 -1.68 2.34
CA LYS A 134 36.14 -1.48 1.51
C LYS A 134 37.21 -0.63 2.20
N LEU A 135 37.26 -0.72 3.53
CA LEU A 135 38.43 -0.40 4.35
C LEU A 135 38.77 -1.71 5.07
N LEU A 136 40.05 -2.10 5.07
CA LEU A 136 40.57 -3.40 5.55
C LEU A 136 40.20 -4.56 4.59
N ILE A 137 41.10 -5.18 3.85
CA ILE A 137 42.38 -5.81 4.24
C ILE A 137 43.24 -5.93 2.96
N GLU A 138 44.44 -5.34 3.05
CA GLU A 138 45.76 -5.75 2.53
C GLU A 138 45.93 -6.23 1.08
#